data_AF-W2RL21-F1
#
_entry.id   AF-W2RL21-F1
#
_cell.length_a   1.000
_cell.length_b   1.000
_cell.length_c   1.000
_cell.angle_alpha   90.00
_cell.angle_beta   90.00
_cell.angle_gamma   90.00
#
_symmetry.space_group_name_H-M   'P 1'
#
loop_
_entity.id
_entity.type
_entity.pdbx_description
1 polymer ?
#
loop_
_entity_poly.entity_id
_entity_poly.type
_entity_poly.pdbx_seq_one_letter_code
_entity_poly.pdbx_strand_id
1 'polypeptide(L)'
;MVAGPTSASAPPRGASFAGIPTIRSTSPTTRLILLTISLVGVQFTWGVEMTYCTPYLLSLGLTKSKTSLVWVAGPLSGLIMQPVIGALSDKSTSKWGRRRPFMVIGSVVVGACLVLLGWTREVVELFLGGGEGWEEGGWKRGPTVVLAVLSIYAIDFAINAVMAGCRSLIVDTLPLNQQQAGSAWAARMGAFGSVIGYFIGSMDLVTLLPVWFGGDTQFKKMILVALVGLWACVGLTSWAVGERRLLSSDRSDLSSSESVWSVLPALWKRTVHLPPRIRGICWAQFWGWIGWFPFLFYSSTWVGETYYRYDHPEPEAPDDGTHDALGNIGRLGSVALVIFSIITFASSVLLPYLVSSPDQDESKEKFTRRPPPSLANLLNAIARMQPDLVTAWMISNLAFAAIMLWAPVVRSLHSATLLVALCGIPWSVSCWAPFAEIGREINKMGTGPHVLVHGSNVPGYMPVRASLDDAELDDLDAEESQRSGRLVSEGVLRLNHPAEDDESSSTGELSGVYLGVLNVYTTLPQFVGTFVSWIVFSLLEPGKPTGEGSEADHSRWLNANKDAPNAIAVCLFIGACCAIVGAEATRRLRKMG
;
A
#
# COMPACT_ATOMS: atom_id res chain seq x y z
N MET A 1 -37.28 -58.79 9.31
CA MET A 1 -36.12 -58.10 8.70
C MET A 1 -35.93 -56.80 9.45
N VAL A 2 -35.01 -56.79 10.40
CA VAL A 2 -34.70 -55.64 11.25
C VAL A 2 -33.56 -54.87 10.57
N ALA A 3 -33.81 -53.59 10.29
CA ALA A 3 -32.84 -52.70 9.68
C ALA A 3 -31.66 -52.45 10.64
N GLY A 4 -30.43 -52.62 10.15
CA GLY A 4 -29.22 -52.29 10.89
C GLY A 4 -29.04 -50.77 11.04
N PRO A 5 -28.27 -50.33 12.06
CA PRO A 5 -28.09 -48.91 12.33
C PRO A 5 -27.28 -48.24 11.20
N THR A 6 -27.86 -47.18 10.66
CA THR A 6 -27.19 -46.24 9.76
C THR A 6 -26.00 -45.61 10.49
N SER A 7 -24.81 -45.75 9.89
CA SER A 7 -23.61 -45.05 10.36
C SER A 7 -23.85 -43.54 10.29
N ALA A 8 -23.93 -42.90 11.46
CA ALA A 8 -23.93 -41.44 11.55
C ALA A 8 -22.65 -40.90 10.91
N SER A 9 -22.78 -40.18 9.79
CA SER A 9 -21.68 -39.41 9.21
C SER A 9 -21.25 -38.37 10.24
N ALA A 10 -20.00 -38.47 10.69
CA ALA A 10 -19.40 -37.46 11.57
C ALA A 10 -19.51 -36.06 10.94
N PRO A 11 -19.75 -35.01 11.73
CA PRO A 11 -19.78 -33.64 11.20
C PRO A 11 -18.41 -33.31 10.56
N PRO A 12 -18.39 -32.49 9.49
CA PRO A 12 -17.14 -32.10 8.85
C PRO A 12 -16.20 -31.47 9.88
N ARG A 13 -15.00 -32.05 10.02
CA ARG A 13 -13.99 -31.54 10.95
C ARG A 13 -13.47 -30.21 10.39
N GLY A 14 -13.79 -29.11 11.09
CA GLY A 14 -13.27 -27.78 10.74
C GLY A 14 -11.74 -27.73 10.76
N ALA A 15 -11.17 -26.79 10.00
CA ALA A 15 -9.73 -26.54 9.90
C ALA A 15 -9.05 -26.49 11.28
N SER A 16 -8.07 -27.37 11.52
CA SER A 16 -7.32 -27.40 12.78
C SER A 16 -6.00 -26.63 12.64
N PHE A 17 -5.67 -25.76 13.59
CA PHE A 17 -4.44 -24.98 13.59
C PHE A 17 -3.52 -25.44 14.72
N ALA A 18 -2.22 -25.61 14.42
CA ALA A 18 -1.18 -25.82 15.43
C ALA A 18 -0.30 -24.58 15.63
N GLY A 19 0.04 -24.33 16.90
CA GLY A 19 0.98 -23.30 17.33
C GLY A 19 0.33 -21.98 17.73
N ILE A 20 1.07 -21.19 18.51
CA ILE A 20 0.73 -19.82 18.91
C ILE A 20 1.54 -18.86 18.04
N PRO A 21 0.96 -17.76 17.53
CA PRO A 21 1.72 -16.78 16.75
C PRO A 21 2.71 -16.10 17.69
N THR A 22 3.99 -16.15 17.34
CA THR A 22 5.07 -15.60 18.16
C THR A 22 5.78 -14.49 17.40
N ILE A 23 6.30 -13.49 18.11
CA ILE A 23 7.15 -12.46 17.51
C ILE A 23 8.41 -12.42 18.39
N ARG A 24 9.59 -12.54 17.78
CA ARG A 24 10.88 -12.57 18.47
C ARG A 24 11.28 -11.18 18.99
N SER A 25 10.58 -10.69 20.01
CA SER A 25 10.95 -9.50 20.78
C SER A 25 10.16 -9.43 22.09
N THR A 26 10.80 -8.94 23.15
CA THR A 26 10.18 -8.69 24.47
C THR A 26 9.49 -7.32 24.53
N SER A 27 9.96 -6.32 23.77
CA SER A 27 9.35 -4.98 23.73
C SER A 27 8.13 -4.92 22.80
N PRO A 28 6.99 -4.33 23.22
CA PRO A 28 5.77 -4.26 22.40
C PRO A 28 5.96 -3.43 21.13
N THR A 29 6.73 -2.35 21.21
CA THR A 29 7.04 -1.49 20.05
C THR A 29 7.91 -2.22 19.04
N THR A 30 8.98 -2.87 19.50
CA THR A 30 9.89 -3.62 18.63
C THR A 30 9.20 -4.81 17.97
N ARG A 31 8.22 -5.43 18.64
CA ARG A 31 7.38 -6.48 18.02
C ARG A 31 6.60 -5.95 16.82
N LEU A 32 5.97 -4.78 16.96
CA LEU A 32 5.20 -4.16 15.88
C LEU A 32 6.11 -3.68 14.73
N ILE A 33 7.30 -3.15 15.05
CA ILE A 33 8.30 -2.79 14.03
C ILE A 33 8.73 -4.03 13.24
N LEU A 34 9.15 -5.11 13.90
CA LEU A 34 9.61 -6.33 13.22
C LEU A 34 8.51 -6.99 12.37
N LEU A 35 7.25 -6.89 12.81
CA LEU A 35 6.09 -7.36 12.06
C LEU A 35 5.84 -6.54 10.78
N THR A 36 6.12 -5.24 10.81
CA THR A 36 5.74 -4.30 9.75
C THR A 36 6.91 -3.81 8.88
N ILE A 37 8.16 -4.14 9.24
CA ILE A 37 9.36 -3.66 8.53
C ILE A 37 9.42 -4.11 7.06
N SER A 38 8.80 -5.24 6.70
CA SER A 38 8.65 -5.67 5.30
C SER A 38 7.99 -4.61 4.42
N LEU A 39 7.09 -3.78 4.97
CA LEU A 39 6.43 -2.69 4.24
C LEU A 39 7.38 -1.55 3.87
N VAL A 40 8.49 -1.38 4.60
CA VAL A 40 9.56 -0.43 4.25
C VAL A 40 10.13 -0.80 2.88
N GLY A 41 10.52 -2.07 2.70
CA GLY A 41 11.09 -2.57 1.44
C GLY A 41 10.08 -2.58 0.29
N VAL A 42 8.81 -2.90 0.57
CA VAL A 42 7.73 -2.80 -0.43
C VAL A 42 7.57 -1.35 -0.89
N GLN A 43 7.50 -0.40 0.04
CA GLN A 43 7.32 1.01 -0.31
C GLN A 43 8.56 1.61 -1.00
N PHE A 44 9.75 1.17 -0.62
CA PHE A 44 10.99 1.53 -1.31
C PHE A 44 10.92 1.15 -2.79
N THR A 45 10.50 -0.09 -3.07
CA THR A 45 10.37 -0.62 -4.44
C THR A 45 9.38 0.21 -5.26
N TRP A 46 8.19 0.47 -4.69
CA TRP A 46 7.21 1.38 -5.29
C TRP A 46 7.75 2.79 -5.53
N GLY A 47 8.61 3.30 -4.63
CA GLY A 47 9.25 4.61 -4.79
C GLY A 47 10.20 4.65 -5.99
N VAL A 48 10.98 3.58 -6.21
CA VAL A 48 11.85 3.46 -7.41
C VAL A 48 10.99 3.43 -8.67
N GLU A 49 9.89 2.69 -8.66
CA GLU A 49 8.98 2.59 -9.79
C GLU A 49 8.33 3.93 -10.15
N MET A 50 7.77 4.64 -9.16
CA MET A 50 7.17 5.97 -9.34
C MET A 50 8.17 7.03 -9.82
N THR A 51 9.46 6.85 -9.54
CA THR A 51 10.49 7.85 -9.85
C THR A 51 11.18 7.58 -11.19
N TYR A 52 11.51 6.33 -11.48
CA TYR A 52 12.42 5.99 -12.58
C TYR A 52 11.78 5.22 -13.73
N CYS A 53 10.70 4.46 -13.51
CA CYS A 53 10.15 3.62 -14.58
C CYS A 53 9.49 4.41 -15.71
N THR A 54 8.77 5.51 -15.40
CA THR A 54 8.22 6.40 -16.43
C THR A 54 9.33 6.97 -17.33
N PRO A 55 10.35 7.68 -16.81
CA PRO A 55 11.39 8.22 -17.66
C PRO A 55 12.22 7.11 -18.33
N TYR A 56 12.37 5.94 -17.71
CA TYR A 56 13.05 4.80 -18.33
C TYR A 56 12.31 4.31 -19.58
N LEU A 57 11.00 4.10 -19.50
CA LEU A 57 10.17 3.70 -20.65
C LEU A 57 10.22 4.74 -21.78
N LEU A 58 10.21 6.03 -21.44
CA LEU A 58 10.37 7.09 -22.41
C LEU A 58 11.77 7.06 -23.06
N SER A 59 12.83 6.79 -22.28
CA SER A 59 14.21 6.64 -22.78
C SER A 59 14.41 5.40 -23.67
N LEU A 60 13.61 4.35 -23.48
CA LEU A 60 13.54 3.19 -24.39
C LEU A 60 12.73 3.49 -25.65
N GLY A 61 12.03 4.62 -25.66
CA GLY A 61 11.38 5.15 -26.83
C GLY A 61 9.87 4.95 -26.92
N LEU A 62 9.20 4.64 -25.81
CA LEU A 62 7.75 4.70 -25.76
C LEU A 62 7.30 6.16 -25.81
N THR A 63 6.18 6.41 -26.48
CA THR A 63 5.49 7.70 -26.36
C THR A 63 4.79 7.78 -25.00
N LYS A 64 4.56 8.99 -24.47
CA LYS A 64 3.84 9.19 -23.20
C LYS A 64 2.48 8.48 -23.17
N SER A 65 1.75 8.46 -24.29
CA SER A 65 0.49 7.72 -24.41
C SER A 65 0.68 6.21 -24.23
N LYS A 66 1.69 5.60 -24.86
CA LYS A 66 1.96 4.16 -24.69
C LYS A 66 2.43 3.86 -23.27
N THR A 67 3.28 4.72 -22.69
CA THR A 67 3.70 4.63 -21.28
C THR A 67 2.51 4.66 -20.34
N SER A 68 1.51 5.52 -20.58
CA SER A 68 0.29 5.50 -19.75
C SER A 68 -0.44 4.16 -19.79
N LEU A 69 -0.50 3.49 -20.94
CA LEU A 69 -1.15 2.18 -21.05
C LEU A 69 -0.39 1.08 -20.29
N VAL A 70 0.94 1.20 -20.17
CA VAL A 70 1.74 0.28 -19.34
C VAL A 70 1.33 0.38 -17.88
N TRP A 71 0.97 1.58 -17.41
CA TRP A 71 0.53 1.81 -16.04
C TRP A 71 -0.85 1.25 -15.69
N VAL A 72 -1.53 0.59 -16.64
CA VAL A 72 -2.69 -0.26 -16.33
C VAL A 72 -2.29 -1.48 -15.49
N ALA A 73 -1.01 -1.88 -15.51
CA ALA A 73 -0.49 -2.99 -14.72
C ALA A 73 -0.69 -2.82 -13.21
N GLY A 74 -0.38 -1.64 -12.67
CA GLY A 74 -0.55 -1.31 -11.25
C GLY A 74 -1.97 -1.57 -10.71
N PRO A 75 -3.03 -0.97 -11.28
CA PRO A 75 -4.39 -1.22 -10.81
C PRO A 75 -4.91 -2.62 -11.12
N LEU A 76 -4.50 -3.22 -12.24
CA LEU A 76 -4.88 -4.59 -12.59
C LEU A 76 -4.30 -5.60 -11.58
N SER A 77 -3.02 -5.45 -11.24
CA SER A 77 -2.37 -6.28 -10.23
C SER A 77 -2.95 -6.07 -8.84
N GLY A 78 -3.23 -4.82 -8.44
CA GLY A 78 -3.85 -4.51 -7.15
C GLY A 78 -5.25 -5.09 -6.97
N LEU A 79 -6.04 -5.20 -8.03
CA LEU A 79 -7.38 -5.80 -8.02
C LEU A 79 -7.34 -7.33 -7.94
N ILE A 80 -6.40 -7.96 -8.66
CA ILE A 80 -6.33 -9.42 -8.80
C ILE A 80 -5.52 -10.06 -7.67
N MET A 81 -4.37 -9.51 -7.31
CA MET A 81 -3.41 -10.19 -6.43
C MET A 81 -3.86 -10.24 -4.98
N GLN A 82 -4.59 -9.22 -4.49
CA GLN A 82 -5.10 -9.23 -3.12
C GLN A 82 -6.04 -10.42 -2.83
N PRO A 83 -7.12 -10.65 -3.61
CA PRO A 83 -8.01 -11.80 -3.38
C PRO A 83 -7.34 -13.14 -3.72
N VAL A 84 -6.53 -13.20 -4.79
CA VAL A 84 -5.85 -14.44 -5.20
C VAL A 84 -4.87 -14.90 -4.12
N ILE A 85 -4.00 -14.01 -3.64
CA ILE A 85 -3.03 -14.36 -2.60
C ILE A 85 -3.72 -14.63 -1.27
N GLY A 86 -4.81 -13.90 -0.94
CA GLY A 86 -5.65 -14.22 0.22
C GLY A 86 -6.10 -15.68 0.20
N ALA A 87 -6.79 -16.08 -0.87
CA ALA A 87 -7.33 -17.44 -1.02
C ALA A 87 -6.25 -18.53 -1.13
N LEU A 88 -5.15 -18.26 -1.85
CA LEU A 88 -4.04 -19.23 -1.98
C LEU A 88 -3.29 -19.41 -0.68
N SER A 89 -2.99 -18.31 0.02
CA SER A 89 -2.26 -18.40 1.28
C SER A 89 -3.12 -18.94 2.42
N ASP A 90 -4.44 -18.74 2.43
CA ASP A 90 -5.35 -19.36 3.39
C ASP A 90 -5.32 -20.89 3.37
N LYS A 91 -5.07 -21.48 2.19
CA LYS A 91 -5.00 -22.94 1.98
C LYS A 91 -3.60 -23.53 2.22
N SER A 92 -2.62 -22.70 2.58
CA SER A 92 -1.22 -23.12 2.71
C SER A 92 -0.98 -23.99 3.94
N THR A 93 -0.43 -25.19 3.71
CA THR A 93 0.01 -26.15 4.74
C THR A 93 1.52 -26.09 4.99
N SER A 94 2.21 -25.05 4.48
CA SER A 94 3.67 -24.98 4.51
C SER A 94 4.24 -24.97 5.92
N LYS A 95 5.40 -25.61 6.08
CA LYS A 95 6.18 -25.62 7.33
C LYS A 95 6.72 -24.24 7.71
N TRP A 96 6.73 -23.27 6.80
CA TRP A 96 7.23 -21.92 7.10
C TRP A 96 6.12 -20.95 7.53
N GLY A 97 4.88 -21.46 7.66
CA GLY A 97 3.71 -20.65 7.99
C GLY A 97 2.78 -20.48 6.80
N ARG A 98 1.66 -19.82 7.06
CA ARG A 98 0.56 -19.63 6.11
C ARG A 98 0.88 -18.54 5.07
N ARG A 99 1.34 -17.36 5.49
CA ARG A 99 1.53 -16.19 4.60
C ARG A 99 2.97 -16.02 4.14
N ARG A 100 3.96 -16.39 4.95
CA ARG A 100 5.39 -16.13 4.64
C ARG A 100 5.92 -16.72 3.35
N PRO A 101 5.61 -17.97 2.97
CA PRO A 101 6.14 -18.52 1.72
C PRO A 101 5.80 -17.63 0.53
N PHE A 102 4.58 -17.09 0.49
CA PHE A 102 4.12 -16.20 -0.58
C PHE A 102 4.85 -14.85 -0.55
N MET A 103 5.10 -14.30 0.64
CA MET A 103 5.89 -13.07 0.77
C MET A 103 7.32 -13.25 0.27
N VAL A 104 7.99 -14.34 0.66
CA VAL A 104 9.38 -14.62 0.25
C VAL A 104 9.45 -14.91 -1.25
N ILE A 105 8.60 -15.80 -1.77
CA ILE A 105 8.57 -16.12 -3.21
C ILE A 105 8.26 -14.85 -4.02
N GLY A 106 7.27 -14.07 -3.62
CA GLY A 106 6.95 -12.81 -4.27
C GLY A 106 8.14 -11.84 -4.27
N SER A 107 8.86 -11.70 -3.15
CA SER A 107 10.03 -10.82 -3.08
C SER A 107 11.19 -11.28 -3.98
N VAL A 108 11.39 -12.60 -4.13
CA VAL A 108 12.40 -13.15 -5.03
C VAL A 108 12.03 -12.87 -6.49
N VAL A 109 10.75 -13.04 -6.85
CA VAL A 109 10.25 -12.71 -8.20
C VAL A 109 10.42 -11.22 -8.49
N VAL A 110 10.05 -10.34 -7.56
CA VAL A 110 10.28 -8.89 -7.70
C VAL A 110 11.77 -8.60 -7.93
N GLY A 111 12.66 -9.18 -7.13
CA GLY A 111 14.11 -8.99 -7.29
C GLY A 111 14.62 -9.44 -8.66
N ALA A 112 14.20 -10.61 -9.12
CA ALA A 112 14.60 -11.11 -10.44
C ALA A 112 14.10 -10.19 -11.58
N CYS A 113 12.85 -9.74 -11.52
CA CYS A 113 12.28 -8.84 -12.52
C CYS A 113 12.86 -7.42 -12.45
N LEU A 114 13.24 -6.94 -11.27
CA LEU A 114 13.96 -5.67 -11.10
C LEU A 114 15.33 -5.71 -11.80
N VAL A 115 16.10 -6.79 -11.61
CA VAL A 115 17.37 -6.97 -12.32
C VAL A 115 17.14 -7.07 -13.82
N LEU A 116 16.12 -7.81 -14.25
CA LEU A 116 15.76 -7.88 -15.67
C LEU A 116 15.44 -6.50 -16.25
N LEU A 117 14.71 -5.66 -15.50
CA LEU A 117 14.34 -4.30 -15.91
C LEU A 117 15.55 -3.37 -16.04
N GLY A 118 16.52 -3.47 -15.14
CA GLY A 118 17.72 -2.62 -15.16
C GLY A 118 18.71 -2.96 -16.28
N TRP A 119 18.68 -4.21 -16.75
CA TRP A 119 19.58 -4.74 -17.78
C TRP A 119 18.84 -5.19 -19.04
N THR A 120 17.66 -4.61 -19.35
CA THR A 120 16.89 -5.10 -20.50
C THR A 120 17.65 -4.98 -21.82
N ARG A 121 18.51 -3.96 -21.99
CA ARG A 121 19.29 -3.79 -23.23
C ARG A 121 20.32 -4.89 -23.37
N GLU A 122 21.09 -5.13 -22.31
CA GLU A 122 22.16 -6.13 -22.25
C GLU A 122 21.60 -7.55 -22.37
N VAL A 123 20.45 -7.82 -21.76
CA VAL A 123 19.77 -9.11 -21.88
C VAL A 123 19.32 -9.34 -23.32
N VAL A 124 18.73 -8.34 -23.97
CA VAL A 124 18.33 -8.46 -25.38
C VAL A 124 19.54 -8.65 -26.29
N GLU A 125 20.66 -7.96 -26.04
CA GLU A 125 21.91 -8.15 -26.76
C GLU A 125 22.49 -9.56 -26.57
N LEU A 126 22.41 -10.11 -25.36
CA LEU A 126 22.87 -11.46 -25.07
C LEU A 126 22.07 -12.52 -25.86
N PHE A 127 20.76 -12.34 -26.01
CA PHE A 127 19.89 -13.30 -26.70
C PHE A 127 19.81 -13.10 -28.22
N LEU A 128 19.87 -11.86 -28.70
CA LEU A 128 19.73 -11.49 -30.12
C LEU A 128 21.06 -11.22 -30.82
N GLY A 129 22.19 -11.33 -30.10
CA GLY A 129 23.55 -11.11 -30.60
C GLY A 129 24.02 -9.66 -30.50
N GLY A 130 25.33 -9.47 -30.27
CA GLY A 130 25.99 -8.16 -30.27
C GLY A 130 26.10 -7.58 -31.69
N GLY A 131 25.83 -6.28 -31.85
CA GLY A 131 25.94 -5.56 -33.13
C GLY A 131 24.83 -4.53 -33.39
N GLU A 132 24.97 -3.80 -34.51
CA GLU A 132 24.05 -2.75 -35.00
C GLU A 132 22.58 -3.20 -35.03
N GLY A 133 21.66 -2.26 -34.82
CA GLY A 133 20.22 -2.53 -34.66
C GLY A 133 19.53 -1.75 -33.54
N TRP A 134 20.26 -0.86 -32.87
CA TRP A 134 19.73 0.14 -31.92
C TRP A 134 19.42 1.50 -32.56
N GLU A 135 19.70 1.63 -33.87
CA GLU A 135 19.36 2.82 -34.65
C GLU A 135 17.86 3.11 -34.66
N GLU A 136 17.49 4.31 -35.10
CA GLU A 136 16.10 4.77 -35.12
C GLU A 136 15.28 3.89 -36.10
N GLY A 137 14.42 3.01 -35.57
CA GLY A 137 13.70 1.98 -36.35
C GLY A 137 14.34 0.58 -36.33
N GLY A 138 15.44 0.42 -35.59
CA GLY A 138 16.12 -0.85 -35.41
C GLY A 138 15.25 -1.92 -34.74
N TRP A 139 15.33 -3.14 -35.26
CA TRP A 139 14.50 -4.26 -34.85
C TRP A 139 14.70 -4.69 -33.39
N LYS A 140 15.82 -4.33 -32.74
CA LYS A 140 16.14 -4.67 -31.34
C LYS A 140 15.41 -3.79 -30.31
N ARG A 141 14.93 -2.60 -30.71
CA ARG A 141 14.22 -1.68 -29.81
C ARG A 141 12.86 -2.24 -29.39
N GLY A 142 12.13 -2.87 -30.31
CA GLY A 142 10.84 -3.50 -30.04
C GLY A 142 10.90 -4.56 -28.93
N PRO A 143 11.74 -5.60 -29.07
CA PRO A 143 11.95 -6.61 -28.03
C PRO A 143 12.38 -6.04 -26.68
N THR A 144 13.26 -5.02 -26.66
CA THR A 144 13.70 -4.36 -25.43
C THR A 144 12.54 -3.67 -24.70
N VAL A 145 11.71 -2.94 -25.45
CA VAL A 145 10.50 -2.32 -24.94
C VAL A 145 9.54 -3.37 -24.38
N VAL A 146 9.30 -4.45 -25.12
CA VAL A 146 8.41 -5.53 -24.68
C VAL A 146 8.94 -6.18 -23.39
N LEU A 147 10.24 -6.46 -23.32
CA LEU A 147 10.86 -7.02 -22.13
C LEU A 147 10.75 -6.10 -20.91
N ALA A 148 10.96 -4.79 -21.09
CA ALA A 148 10.80 -3.80 -20.03
C ALA A 148 9.36 -3.73 -19.54
N VAL A 149 8.38 -3.70 -20.45
CA VAL A 149 6.94 -3.69 -20.11
C VAL A 149 6.56 -4.98 -19.38
N LEU A 150 6.97 -6.14 -19.86
CA LEU A 150 6.70 -7.42 -19.18
C LEU A 150 7.35 -7.47 -17.79
N SER A 151 8.54 -6.91 -17.63
CA SER A 151 9.22 -6.82 -16.34
C SER A 151 8.46 -5.93 -15.36
N ILE A 152 7.99 -4.75 -15.79
CA ILE A 152 7.16 -3.86 -14.97
C ILE A 152 5.86 -4.56 -14.55
N TYR A 153 5.16 -5.20 -15.49
CA TYR A 153 3.97 -5.99 -15.16
C TYR A 153 4.27 -7.08 -14.14
N ALA A 154 5.35 -7.85 -14.32
CA ALA A 154 5.72 -8.89 -13.38
C ALA A 154 6.07 -8.34 -11.99
N ILE A 155 6.78 -7.19 -11.92
CA ILE A 155 7.07 -6.47 -10.67
C ILE A 155 5.76 -6.07 -10.00
N ASP A 156 4.84 -5.41 -10.71
CA ASP A 156 3.56 -4.92 -10.20
C ASP A 156 2.71 -6.06 -9.60
N PHE A 157 2.58 -7.17 -10.32
CA PHE A 157 1.86 -8.35 -9.84
C PHE A 157 2.54 -8.99 -8.62
N ALA A 158 3.86 -9.15 -8.65
CA ALA A 158 4.58 -9.78 -7.55
C ALA A 158 4.64 -8.88 -6.30
N ILE A 159 4.83 -7.57 -6.45
CA ILE A 159 4.91 -6.63 -5.32
C ILE A 159 3.56 -6.47 -4.64
N ASN A 160 2.45 -6.46 -5.41
CA ASN A 160 1.11 -6.48 -4.84
C ASN A 160 0.82 -7.79 -4.08
N ALA A 161 1.34 -8.93 -4.56
CA ALA A 161 1.26 -10.18 -3.83
C ALA A 161 2.02 -10.15 -2.49
N VAL A 162 3.24 -9.58 -2.48
CA VAL A 162 4.01 -9.37 -1.24
C VAL A 162 3.26 -8.43 -0.30
N MET A 163 2.73 -7.31 -0.81
CA MET A 163 1.98 -6.34 -0.01
C MET A 163 0.73 -6.95 0.63
N ALA A 164 -0.03 -7.75 -0.13
CA ALA A 164 -1.19 -8.48 0.38
C ALA A 164 -0.78 -9.42 1.53
N GLY A 165 0.28 -10.20 1.34
CA GLY A 165 0.86 -11.06 2.38
C GLY A 165 1.27 -10.29 3.64
N CYS A 166 1.97 -9.16 3.48
CA CYS A 166 2.37 -8.29 4.59
C CYS A 166 1.17 -7.78 5.39
N ARG A 167 0.10 -7.34 4.71
CA ARG A 167 -1.11 -6.81 5.37
C ARG A 167 -1.88 -7.91 6.11
N SER A 168 -2.09 -9.06 5.47
CA SER A 168 -2.76 -10.21 6.11
C SER A 168 -1.96 -10.73 7.31
N LEU A 169 -0.63 -10.73 7.24
CA LEU A 169 0.23 -11.14 8.35
C LEU A 169 -0.01 -10.30 9.61
N ILE A 170 -0.28 -8.99 9.48
CA ILE A 170 -0.57 -8.11 10.62
C ILE A 170 -1.87 -8.52 11.31
N VAL A 171 -2.92 -8.72 10.52
CA VAL A 171 -4.25 -9.10 11.02
C VAL A 171 -4.24 -10.50 11.65
N ASP A 172 -3.47 -11.42 11.06
CA ASP A 172 -3.38 -12.81 11.51
C ASP A 172 -2.54 -13.01 12.79
N THR A 173 -1.59 -12.10 13.05
CA THR A 173 -0.65 -12.23 14.19
C THR A 173 -1.06 -11.41 15.41
N LEU A 174 -1.75 -10.29 15.22
CA LEU A 174 -2.15 -9.39 16.32
C LEU A 174 -3.57 -9.69 16.81
N PRO A 175 -3.81 -9.64 18.14
CA PRO A 175 -5.16 -9.70 18.69
C PRO A 175 -5.98 -8.47 18.27
N LEU A 176 -7.32 -8.58 18.24
CA LEU A 176 -8.25 -7.55 17.74
C LEU A 176 -8.01 -6.15 18.35
N ASN A 177 -7.69 -6.08 19.64
CA ASN A 177 -7.38 -4.84 20.35
C ASN A 177 -6.06 -4.17 19.93
N GLN A 178 -5.14 -4.91 19.29
CA GLN A 178 -3.85 -4.40 18.82
C GLN A 178 -3.80 -4.22 17.29
N GLN A 179 -4.81 -4.68 16.54
CA GLN A 179 -4.82 -4.58 15.08
C GLN A 179 -4.80 -3.13 14.58
N GLN A 180 -5.51 -2.21 15.25
CA GLN A 180 -5.45 -0.79 14.92
C GLN A 180 -4.03 -0.21 15.12
N ALA A 181 -3.35 -0.60 16.19
CA ALA A 181 -1.96 -0.22 16.43
C ALA A 181 -1.01 -0.83 15.38
N GLY A 182 -1.22 -2.09 14.99
CA GLY A 182 -0.50 -2.75 13.91
C GLY A 182 -0.65 -2.03 12.57
N SER A 183 -1.87 -1.68 12.19
CA SER A 183 -2.16 -0.90 10.98
C SER A 183 -1.54 0.50 11.01
N ALA A 184 -1.51 1.15 12.17
CA ALA A 184 -0.83 2.43 12.34
C ALA A 184 0.70 2.31 12.18
N TRP A 185 1.31 1.27 12.75
CA TRP A 185 2.74 0.99 12.55
C TRP A 185 3.07 0.64 11.10
N ALA A 186 2.20 -0.10 10.42
CA ALA A 186 2.32 -0.39 9.00
C ALA A 186 2.33 0.87 8.13
N ALA A 187 1.43 1.82 8.40
CA ALA A 187 1.40 3.12 7.71
C ALA A 187 2.69 3.93 7.95
N ARG A 188 3.20 3.95 9.19
CA ARG A 188 4.47 4.61 9.53
C ARG A 188 5.67 3.97 8.84
N MET A 189 5.73 2.63 8.80
CA MET A 189 6.81 1.91 8.10
C MET A 189 6.76 2.16 6.59
N GLY A 190 5.56 2.20 6.00
CA GLY A 190 5.39 2.64 4.61
C GLY A 190 5.95 4.04 4.40
N ALA A 191 5.47 5.04 5.14
CA ALA A 191 5.95 6.42 5.01
C ALA A 191 7.47 6.55 5.20
N PHE A 192 8.05 5.82 6.15
CA PHE A 192 9.50 5.75 6.37
C PHE A 192 10.24 5.14 5.15
N GLY A 193 9.69 4.07 4.56
CA GLY A 193 10.23 3.48 3.33
C GLY A 193 10.23 4.44 2.15
N SER A 194 9.18 5.26 1.99
CA SER A 194 9.16 6.33 0.97
C SER A 194 10.26 7.36 1.20
N VAL A 195 10.44 7.83 2.45
CA VAL A 195 11.48 8.83 2.77
C VAL A 195 12.87 8.30 2.43
N ILE A 196 13.21 7.08 2.86
CA ILE A 196 14.49 6.45 2.54
C ILE A 196 14.64 6.24 1.03
N GLY A 197 13.61 5.73 0.36
CA GLY A 197 13.62 5.47 -1.08
C GLY A 197 13.94 6.71 -1.90
N TYR A 198 13.21 7.79 -1.66
CA TYR A 198 13.43 9.04 -2.37
C TYR A 198 14.74 9.72 -1.94
N PHE A 199 15.15 9.59 -0.67
CA PHE A 199 16.41 10.18 -0.20
C PHE A 199 17.61 9.54 -0.91
N ILE A 200 17.65 8.20 -0.97
CA ILE A 200 18.67 7.50 -1.74
C ILE A 200 18.59 7.89 -3.21
N GLY A 201 17.39 7.95 -3.80
CA GLY A 201 17.21 8.39 -5.18
C GLY A 201 17.69 9.81 -5.49
N SER A 202 17.71 10.70 -4.48
CA SER A 202 18.19 12.09 -4.63
C SER A 202 19.71 12.21 -4.62
N MET A 203 20.41 11.21 -4.10
CA MET A 203 21.86 11.17 -4.08
C MET A 203 22.40 10.71 -5.43
N ASP A 204 23.60 11.15 -5.77
CA ASP A 204 24.30 10.65 -6.95
C ASP A 204 24.95 9.28 -6.65
N LEU A 205 24.19 8.21 -6.87
CA LEU A 205 24.68 6.84 -6.66
C LEU A 205 25.83 6.48 -7.62
N VAL A 206 25.94 7.16 -8.76
CA VAL A 206 26.99 6.86 -9.75
C VAL A 206 28.36 7.18 -9.15
N THR A 207 28.48 8.32 -8.47
CA THR A 207 29.72 8.75 -7.79
C THR A 207 29.91 8.13 -6.40
N LEU A 208 28.83 7.85 -5.67
CA LEU A 208 28.91 7.34 -4.29
C LEU A 208 29.21 5.83 -4.19
N LEU A 209 28.65 5.02 -5.09
CA LEU A 209 28.78 3.56 -5.04
C LEU A 209 29.86 3.07 -6.01
N PRO A 210 30.70 2.09 -5.62
CA PRO A 210 31.71 1.53 -6.50
C PRO A 210 31.14 0.99 -7.82
N VAL A 211 31.95 1.01 -8.89
CA VAL A 211 31.56 0.57 -10.24
C VAL A 211 31.07 -0.89 -10.27
N TRP A 212 31.60 -1.76 -9.40
CA TRP A 212 31.16 -3.17 -9.31
C TRP A 212 29.70 -3.32 -8.82
N PHE A 213 29.14 -2.30 -8.17
CA PHE A 213 27.77 -2.29 -7.69
C PHE A 213 26.86 -1.58 -8.70
N GLY A 214 26.43 -2.30 -9.74
CA GLY A 214 25.39 -1.84 -10.67
C GLY A 214 25.83 -1.05 -11.90
N GLY A 215 27.15 -0.95 -12.17
CA GLY A 215 27.67 -0.35 -13.39
C GLY A 215 27.54 1.17 -13.45
N ASP A 216 27.26 1.70 -14.64
CA ASP A 216 27.50 3.12 -14.98
C ASP A 216 26.29 4.05 -14.81
N THR A 217 25.07 3.51 -14.67
CA THR A 217 23.84 4.32 -14.64
C THR A 217 23.21 4.39 -13.26
N GLN A 218 22.58 5.52 -12.94
CA GLN A 218 21.90 5.72 -11.66
C GLN A 218 20.75 4.72 -11.48
N PHE A 219 20.00 4.46 -12.55
CA PHE A 219 18.86 3.55 -12.55
C PHE A 219 19.22 2.12 -12.14
N LYS A 220 20.30 1.55 -12.70
CA LYS A 220 20.76 0.19 -12.35
C LYS A 220 21.16 0.08 -10.89
N LYS A 221 21.86 1.09 -10.37
CA LYS A 221 22.24 1.14 -8.95
C LYS A 221 21.01 1.23 -8.04
N MET A 222 20.03 2.07 -8.38
CA MET A 222 18.76 2.18 -7.64
C MET A 222 17.99 0.86 -7.60
N ILE A 223 17.95 0.12 -8.72
CA ILE A 223 17.35 -1.21 -8.81
C ILE A 223 18.00 -2.20 -7.84
N LEU A 224 19.33 -2.22 -7.77
CA LEU A 224 20.04 -3.12 -6.85
C LEU A 224 19.81 -2.75 -5.39
N VAL A 225 19.80 -1.45 -5.05
CA VAL A 225 19.47 -1.00 -3.70
C VAL A 225 18.04 -1.40 -3.33
N ALA A 226 17.08 -1.25 -4.25
CA ALA A 226 15.70 -1.68 -4.04
C ALA A 226 15.58 -3.18 -3.79
N LEU A 227 16.27 -3.99 -4.58
CA LEU A 227 16.31 -5.44 -4.43
C LEU A 227 16.85 -5.84 -3.05
N VAL A 228 18.01 -5.32 -2.68
CA VAL A 228 18.64 -5.64 -1.39
C VAL A 228 17.76 -5.15 -0.23
N GLY A 229 17.20 -3.95 -0.33
CA GLY A 229 16.30 -3.38 0.67
C GLY A 229 15.03 -4.23 0.85
N LEU A 230 14.38 -4.63 -0.24
CA LEU A 230 13.19 -5.48 -0.22
C LEU A 230 13.49 -6.84 0.41
N TRP A 231 14.55 -7.52 -0.05
CA TRP A 231 14.91 -8.85 0.45
C TRP A 231 15.32 -8.81 1.92
N ALA A 232 16.07 -7.80 2.34
CA ALA A 232 16.44 -7.63 3.75
C ALA A 232 15.20 -7.41 4.62
N CYS A 233 14.27 -6.53 4.22
CA CYS A 233 13.07 -6.24 5.00
C CYS A 233 12.11 -7.44 5.07
N VAL A 234 11.84 -8.10 3.93
CA VAL A 234 10.97 -9.29 3.88
C VAL A 234 11.62 -10.46 4.62
N GLY A 235 12.94 -10.65 4.47
CA GLY A 235 13.71 -11.65 5.20
C GLY A 235 13.67 -11.43 6.71
N LEU A 236 13.83 -10.19 7.16
CA LEU A 236 13.78 -9.84 8.58
C LEU A 236 12.41 -10.11 9.20
N THR A 237 11.31 -9.69 8.55
CA THR A 237 9.96 -10.02 9.02
C THR A 237 9.71 -11.54 9.00
N SER A 238 10.16 -12.23 7.95
CA SER A 238 9.98 -13.67 7.81
C SER A 238 10.77 -14.47 8.86
N TRP A 239 11.90 -13.94 9.33
CA TRP A 239 12.69 -14.51 10.41
C TRP A 239 12.14 -14.16 11.81
N ALA A 240 11.63 -12.94 11.99
CA ALA A 240 11.22 -12.44 13.30
C ALA A 240 9.84 -12.94 13.76
N VAL A 241 8.92 -13.19 12.84
CA VAL A 241 7.57 -13.65 13.19
C VAL A 241 7.58 -15.18 13.34
N GLY A 242 6.60 -15.80 14.00
CA GLY A 242 6.26 -17.24 13.99
C GLY A 242 4.76 -17.38 13.69
N GLU A 243 4.35 -18.09 12.63
CA GLU A 243 2.93 -18.23 12.24
C GLU A 243 2.35 -19.57 12.71
N ARG A 244 1.02 -19.61 12.89
CA ARG A 244 0.27 -20.85 13.10
C ARG A 244 0.30 -21.69 11.83
N ARG A 245 0.29 -23.01 11.98
CA ARG A 245 0.27 -23.97 10.87
C ARG A 245 -1.10 -24.59 10.74
N LEU A 246 -1.60 -24.71 9.52
CA LEU A 246 -2.82 -25.45 9.24
C LEU A 246 -2.50 -26.95 9.26
N LEU A 247 -3.01 -27.67 10.25
CA LEU A 247 -2.99 -29.13 10.32
C LEU A 247 -4.29 -29.63 9.69
N SER A 248 -4.18 -30.20 8.48
CA SER A 248 -5.23 -30.91 7.74
C SER A 248 -6.54 -30.15 7.46
N SER A 249 -6.74 -29.79 6.19
CA SER A 249 -8.07 -29.85 5.57
C SER A 249 -8.21 -31.26 5.00
N ASP A 250 -9.33 -31.94 5.24
CA ASP A 250 -9.57 -33.28 4.68
C ASP A 250 -9.41 -33.22 3.15
N ARG A 251 -8.67 -34.19 2.60
CA ARG A 251 -8.07 -34.14 1.25
C ARG A 251 -9.10 -34.44 0.14
N SER A 252 -10.39 -34.28 0.41
CA SER A 252 -11.51 -34.60 -0.49
C SER A 252 -12.05 -33.41 -1.30
N ASP A 253 -11.73 -32.16 -0.94
CA ASP A 253 -12.20 -30.96 -1.68
C ASP A 253 -11.21 -30.49 -2.76
N LEU A 254 -10.60 -31.44 -3.47
CA LEU A 254 -9.67 -31.18 -4.57
C LEU A 254 -10.37 -30.77 -5.89
N SER A 255 -11.64 -30.34 -5.87
CA SER A 255 -12.21 -29.51 -6.94
C SER A 255 -11.77 -28.04 -6.74
N SER A 256 -10.49 -27.79 -6.98
CA SER A 256 -9.70 -26.80 -6.23
C SER A 256 -9.42 -25.49 -7.00
N SER A 257 -10.06 -25.28 -8.15
CA SER A 257 -9.96 -24.03 -8.95
C SER A 257 -11.22 -23.16 -8.93
N GLU A 258 -12.40 -23.69 -8.58
CA GLU A 258 -13.65 -22.91 -8.57
C GLU A 258 -13.72 -21.91 -7.39
N SER A 259 -13.03 -22.19 -6.28
CA SER A 259 -13.08 -21.37 -5.05
C SER A 259 -12.24 -20.09 -5.09
N VAL A 260 -11.20 -19.98 -5.93
CA VAL A 260 -10.38 -18.73 -6.01
C VAL A 260 -11.05 -17.71 -6.92
N TRP A 261 -11.60 -18.17 -8.05
CA TRP A 261 -12.26 -17.32 -9.03
C TRP A 261 -13.70 -16.96 -8.67
N SER A 262 -14.37 -17.72 -7.79
CA SER A 262 -15.70 -17.37 -7.26
C SER A 262 -15.68 -16.17 -6.28
N VAL A 263 -14.52 -15.85 -5.72
CA VAL A 263 -14.35 -14.69 -4.81
C VAL A 263 -14.52 -13.37 -5.56
N LEU A 264 -14.08 -13.29 -6.82
CA LEU A 264 -14.16 -12.05 -7.61
C LEU A 264 -15.61 -11.64 -7.95
N PRO A 265 -16.50 -12.53 -8.45
CA PRO A 265 -17.92 -12.23 -8.62
C PRO A 265 -18.62 -11.90 -7.30
N ALA A 266 -18.27 -12.57 -6.20
CA ALA A 266 -18.84 -12.29 -4.88
C ALA A 266 -18.44 -10.89 -4.37
N LEU A 267 -17.17 -10.52 -4.53
CA LEU A 267 -16.67 -9.17 -4.23
C LEU A 267 -17.40 -8.13 -5.10
N TRP A 268 -17.54 -8.38 -6.40
CA TRP A 268 -18.26 -7.49 -7.32
C TRP A 268 -19.72 -7.27 -6.91
N LYS A 269 -20.45 -8.35 -6.57
CA LYS A 269 -21.84 -8.27 -6.10
C LYS A 269 -21.95 -7.39 -4.86
N ARG A 270 -21.02 -7.52 -3.91
CA ARG A 270 -20.96 -6.71 -2.68
C ARG A 270 -20.51 -5.28 -2.94
N THR A 271 -19.61 -5.03 -3.89
CA THR A 271 -19.22 -3.69 -4.34
C THR A 271 -20.41 -2.92 -4.90
N VAL A 272 -21.33 -3.58 -5.60
CA VAL A 272 -22.53 -2.93 -6.17
C VAL A 272 -23.60 -2.65 -5.10
N HIS A 273 -23.73 -3.51 -4.08
CA HIS A 273 -24.78 -3.43 -3.06
C HIS A 273 -24.26 -2.99 -1.69
N LEU A 274 -23.73 -1.76 -1.61
CA LEU A 274 -23.16 -1.20 -0.39
C LEU A 274 -24.18 -0.41 0.46
N PRO A 275 -24.06 -0.46 1.80
CA PRO A 275 -24.77 0.46 2.69
C PRO A 275 -24.50 1.94 2.32
N PRO A 276 -25.48 2.85 2.48
CA PRO A 276 -25.38 4.22 1.97
C PRO A 276 -24.15 5.00 2.46
N ARG A 277 -23.75 4.84 3.73
CA ARG A 277 -22.58 5.52 4.31
C ARG A 277 -21.25 4.99 3.75
N ILE A 278 -21.08 3.66 3.68
CA ILE A 278 -19.88 3.03 3.11
C ILE A 278 -19.75 3.37 1.62
N ARG A 279 -20.88 3.39 0.90
CA ARG A 279 -20.94 3.85 -0.49
C ARG A 279 -20.47 5.31 -0.63
N GLY A 280 -20.83 6.18 0.31
CA GLY A 280 -20.34 7.57 0.36
C GLY A 280 -18.82 7.67 0.51
N ILE A 281 -18.23 6.89 1.42
CA ILE A 281 -16.76 6.81 1.59
C ILE A 281 -16.10 6.31 0.30
N CYS A 282 -16.65 5.25 -0.29
CA CYS A 282 -16.13 4.65 -1.53
C CYS A 282 -16.15 5.63 -2.72
N TRP A 283 -17.21 6.44 -2.87
CA TRP A 283 -17.28 7.45 -3.91
C TRP A 283 -16.30 8.61 -3.69
N ALA A 284 -16.13 9.08 -2.45
CA ALA A 284 -15.11 10.07 -2.14
C ALA A 284 -13.69 9.55 -2.48
N GLN A 285 -13.44 8.27 -2.17
CA GLN A 285 -12.20 7.58 -2.54
C GLN A 285 -12.02 7.47 -4.05
N PHE A 286 -13.09 7.14 -4.78
CA PHE A 286 -13.08 6.98 -6.22
C PHE A 286 -12.59 8.25 -6.92
N TRP A 287 -13.25 9.38 -6.64
CA TRP A 287 -12.91 10.65 -7.27
C TRP A 287 -11.53 11.18 -6.87
N GLY A 288 -11.11 10.93 -5.63
CA GLY A 288 -9.76 11.29 -5.16
C GLY A 288 -8.66 10.54 -5.91
N TRP A 289 -8.81 9.24 -6.14
CA TRP A 289 -7.78 8.42 -6.80
C TRP A 289 -7.62 8.71 -8.30
N ILE A 290 -8.64 9.25 -8.99
CA ILE A 290 -8.46 9.72 -10.37
C ILE A 290 -7.37 10.79 -10.43
N GLY A 291 -7.29 11.67 -9.42
CA GLY A 291 -6.26 12.71 -9.34
C GLY A 291 -4.93 12.23 -8.76
N TRP A 292 -4.96 11.37 -7.73
CA TRP A 292 -3.73 10.85 -7.12
C TRP A 292 -2.92 9.96 -8.06
N PHE A 293 -3.58 9.20 -8.94
CA PHE A 293 -2.87 8.26 -9.81
C PHE A 293 -1.88 8.95 -10.78
N PRO A 294 -2.29 9.94 -11.60
CA PRO A 294 -1.35 10.69 -12.43
C PRO A 294 -0.28 11.42 -11.61
N PHE A 295 -0.63 11.92 -10.42
CA PHE A 295 0.33 12.57 -9.53
C PHE A 295 1.45 11.60 -9.10
N LEU A 296 1.11 10.39 -8.67
CA LEU A 296 2.10 9.43 -8.16
C LEU A 296 3.06 8.92 -9.25
N PHE A 297 2.56 8.68 -10.47
CA PHE A 297 3.38 8.11 -11.56
C PHE A 297 4.08 9.15 -12.46
N TYR A 298 3.58 10.38 -12.50
CA TYR A 298 4.12 11.40 -13.41
C TYR A 298 4.69 12.63 -12.70
N SER A 299 4.54 12.83 -11.39
CA SER A 299 5.08 14.01 -10.69
C SER A 299 6.60 14.14 -10.79
N SER A 300 7.33 13.03 -10.62
CA SER A 300 8.79 12.97 -10.78
C SER A 300 9.23 13.40 -12.18
N THR A 301 8.54 12.87 -13.20
CA THR A 301 8.79 13.16 -14.61
C THR A 301 8.40 14.59 -14.95
N TRP A 302 7.30 15.10 -14.39
CA TRP A 302 6.85 16.47 -14.56
C TRP A 302 7.87 17.49 -14.03
N VAL A 303 8.42 17.24 -12.84
CA VAL A 303 9.47 18.08 -12.25
C VAL A 303 10.72 18.06 -13.13
N GLY A 304 11.15 16.89 -13.58
CA GLY A 304 12.30 16.76 -14.49
C GLY A 304 12.08 17.45 -15.83
N GLU A 305 10.92 17.26 -16.47
CA GLU A 305 10.58 17.89 -17.75
C GLU A 305 10.49 19.41 -17.61
N THR A 306 9.97 19.93 -16.49
CA THR A 306 9.93 21.37 -16.23
C THR A 306 11.35 21.96 -16.16
N TYR A 307 12.30 21.24 -15.55
CA TYR A 307 13.69 21.66 -15.53
C TYR A 307 14.30 21.71 -16.94
N TYR A 308 14.24 20.61 -17.70
CA TYR A 308 14.80 20.55 -19.07
C TYR A 308 14.17 21.56 -20.02
N ARG A 309 12.92 21.94 -19.77
CA ARG A 309 12.19 22.85 -20.64
C ARG A 309 12.43 24.33 -20.34
N TYR A 310 12.58 24.72 -19.08
CA TYR A 310 12.62 26.14 -18.69
C TYR A 310 13.91 26.58 -18.02
N ASP A 311 14.52 25.71 -17.20
CA ASP A 311 15.63 26.08 -16.30
C ASP A 311 16.98 25.46 -16.73
N HIS A 312 17.00 24.57 -17.73
CA HIS A 312 18.23 23.97 -18.23
C HIS A 312 19.03 24.99 -19.06
N PRO A 313 20.28 25.30 -18.68
CA PRO A 313 21.12 26.21 -19.46
C PRO A 313 21.40 25.62 -20.85
N GLU A 314 21.38 26.46 -21.88
CA GLU A 314 21.81 26.03 -23.23
C GLU A 314 23.29 25.62 -23.17
N PRO A 315 23.71 24.49 -23.76
CA PRO A 315 25.10 24.05 -23.67
C PRO A 315 26.04 25.08 -24.33
N GLU A 316 26.93 25.71 -23.55
CA GLU A 316 27.93 26.66 -24.07
C GLU A 316 29.10 25.96 -24.80
N ALA A 317 29.22 24.63 -24.67
CA ALA A 317 30.19 23.79 -25.38
C ALA A 317 29.62 22.38 -25.63
N PRO A 318 30.08 21.65 -26.66
CA PRO A 318 29.80 20.23 -26.78
C PRO A 318 30.61 19.51 -25.70
N ASP A 319 30.04 19.38 -24.51
CA ASP A 319 30.73 18.79 -23.37
C ASP A 319 30.91 17.28 -23.61
N ASP A 320 32.14 16.85 -23.42
CA ASP A 320 32.67 15.54 -23.76
C ASP A 320 32.26 14.55 -22.64
N GLY A 321 31.06 13.96 -22.72
CA GLY A 321 30.70 12.79 -21.93
C GLY A 321 29.25 12.70 -21.41
N THR A 322 28.48 11.80 -22.01
CA THR A 322 27.63 10.81 -21.29
C THR A 322 26.88 11.27 -20.01
N HIS A 323 26.15 12.39 -20.03
CA HIS A 323 25.25 12.70 -18.92
C HIS A 323 23.98 11.83 -18.99
N ASP A 324 23.83 10.92 -18.04
CA ASP A 324 22.63 10.07 -17.84
C ASP A 324 21.39 10.96 -17.60
N ALA A 325 20.74 11.42 -18.68
CA ALA A 325 19.57 12.30 -18.62
C ALA A 325 18.42 11.67 -17.80
N LEU A 326 18.28 10.35 -17.90
CA LEU A 326 17.35 9.56 -17.10
C LEU A 326 17.71 9.64 -15.60
N GLY A 327 18.98 9.42 -15.26
CA GLY A 327 19.50 9.59 -13.91
C GLY A 327 19.23 11.00 -13.37
N ASN A 328 19.54 12.04 -14.14
CA ASN A 328 19.30 13.44 -13.77
C ASN A 328 17.82 13.74 -13.48
N ILE A 329 16.89 13.27 -14.33
CA ILE A 329 15.45 13.41 -14.10
C ILE A 329 15.03 12.64 -12.85
N GLY A 330 15.50 11.41 -12.70
CA GLY A 330 15.23 10.59 -11.53
C GLY A 330 15.73 11.26 -10.25
N ARG A 331 16.89 11.91 -10.29
CA ARG A 331 17.49 12.64 -9.15
C ARG A 331 16.69 13.90 -8.80
N LEU A 332 16.36 14.73 -9.78
CA LEU A 332 15.52 15.93 -9.59
C LEU A 332 14.12 15.57 -9.07
N GLY A 333 13.48 14.56 -9.67
CA GLY A 333 12.21 14.02 -9.21
C GLY A 333 12.31 13.44 -7.79
N SER A 334 13.39 12.72 -7.49
CA SER A 334 13.66 12.20 -6.14
C SER A 334 13.77 13.31 -5.12
N VAL A 335 14.49 14.42 -5.40
CA VAL A 335 14.57 15.58 -4.48
C VAL A 335 13.18 16.12 -4.16
N ALA A 336 12.32 16.30 -5.16
CA ALA A 336 10.94 16.75 -4.91
C ALA A 336 10.14 15.75 -4.07
N LEU A 337 10.31 14.45 -4.35
CA LEU A 337 9.65 13.38 -3.61
C LEU A 337 10.20 13.17 -2.19
N VAL A 338 11.46 13.53 -1.92
CA VAL A 338 12.04 13.58 -0.56
C VAL A 338 11.28 14.61 0.28
N ILE A 339 11.13 15.83 -0.21
CA ILE A 339 10.44 16.89 0.53
C ILE A 339 8.97 16.50 0.73
N PHE A 340 8.31 15.98 -0.32
CA PHE A 340 6.96 15.42 -0.24
C PHE A 340 6.84 14.34 0.84
N SER A 341 7.74 13.36 0.87
CA SER A 341 7.69 12.25 1.83
C SER A 341 8.02 12.67 3.26
N ILE A 342 8.91 13.65 3.46
CA ILE A 342 9.16 14.25 4.78
C ILE A 342 7.91 14.98 5.28
N ILE A 343 7.27 15.78 4.42
CA ILE A 343 6.03 16.47 4.76
C ILE A 343 4.92 15.45 5.05
N THR A 344 4.78 14.40 4.24
CA THR A 344 3.82 13.31 4.49
C THR A 344 4.11 12.61 5.81
N PHE A 345 5.37 12.27 6.10
CA PHE A 345 5.74 11.60 7.34
C PHE A 345 5.42 12.48 8.55
N ALA A 346 5.84 13.75 8.53
CA ALA A 346 5.52 14.73 9.56
C ALA A 346 3.99 14.89 9.73
N SER A 347 3.26 15.02 8.62
CA SER A 347 1.78 15.12 8.63
C SER A 347 1.14 13.85 9.21
N SER A 348 1.65 12.67 8.89
CA SER A 348 1.10 11.39 9.37
C SER A 348 1.28 11.20 10.87
N VAL A 349 2.30 11.84 11.45
CA VAL A 349 2.56 11.85 12.89
C VAL A 349 1.74 12.94 13.57
N LEU A 350 1.68 14.15 12.99
CA LEU A 350 1.08 15.33 13.63
C LEU A 350 -0.45 15.42 13.47
N LEU A 351 -0.99 15.11 12.28
CA LEU A 351 -2.42 15.28 11.97
C LEU A 351 -3.34 14.45 12.88
N PRO A 352 -3.02 13.20 13.27
CA PRO A 352 -3.85 12.46 14.22
C PRO A 352 -4.01 13.13 15.59
N TYR A 353 -3.10 14.04 15.98
CA TYR A 353 -3.24 14.84 17.21
C TYR A 353 -4.08 16.10 17.00
N LEU A 354 -4.18 16.58 15.76
CA LEU A 354 -4.93 17.79 15.40
C LEU A 354 -6.40 17.50 15.04
N VAL A 355 -6.70 16.27 14.62
CA VAL A 355 -8.06 15.80 14.31
C VAL A 355 -8.71 15.19 15.55
N SER A 356 -10.00 15.45 15.75
CA SER A 356 -10.74 14.93 16.92
C SER A 356 -10.72 13.40 16.95
N SER A 357 -10.41 12.82 18.11
CA SER A 357 -10.41 11.36 18.31
C SER A 357 -11.86 10.84 18.39
N PRO A 358 -12.21 9.74 17.71
CA PRO A 358 -13.56 9.17 17.67
C PRO A 358 -14.20 8.85 19.04
N ASP A 359 -13.40 8.67 20.08
CA ASP A 359 -13.86 8.29 21.43
C ASP A 359 -14.28 9.48 22.33
N GLN A 360 -14.15 10.72 21.86
CA GLN A 360 -14.46 11.89 22.69
C GLN A 360 -15.96 12.14 22.90
N ASP A 361 -16.82 11.58 22.05
CA ASP A 361 -18.28 11.79 22.17
C ASP A 361 -18.92 10.89 23.25
N GLU A 362 -18.31 9.75 23.60
CA GLU A 362 -18.82 8.85 24.66
C GLU A 362 -18.01 8.88 25.96
N SER A 363 -16.75 9.33 25.94
CA SER A 363 -15.90 9.41 27.14
C SER A 363 -15.53 10.86 27.50
N LYS A 364 -16.50 11.60 28.05
CA LYS A 364 -16.16 12.57 29.08
C LYS A 364 -15.34 11.80 30.14
N GLU A 365 -14.11 12.24 30.42
CA GLU A 365 -13.16 11.67 31.40
C GLU A 365 -12.07 10.71 30.87
N LYS A 366 -11.27 11.14 29.88
CA LYS A 366 -9.83 10.80 29.91
C LYS A 366 -9.06 11.99 30.49
N PHE A 367 -8.69 11.87 31.76
CA PHE A 367 -7.83 12.81 32.49
C PHE A 367 -6.51 13.01 31.74
N THR A 368 -6.39 14.10 30.99
CA THR A 368 -5.13 14.53 30.38
C THR A 368 -4.35 15.39 31.37
N ARG A 369 -3.05 15.08 31.54
CA ARG A 369 -2.13 15.82 32.40
C ARG A 369 -2.16 17.30 32.00
N ARG A 370 -2.50 18.20 32.93
CA ARG A 370 -2.66 19.63 32.68
C ARG A 370 -1.38 20.18 31.99
N PRO A 371 -1.47 20.70 30.75
CA PRO A 371 -0.29 21.21 30.06
C PRO A 371 0.27 22.44 30.78
N PRO A 372 1.57 22.74 30.64
CA PRO A 372 2.18 23.91 31.27
C PRO A 372 1.43 25.20 30.89
N PRO A 373 1.31 26.18 31.81
CA PRO A 373 0.43 27.35 31.66
C PRO A 373 0.76 28.23 30.45
N SER A 374 1.99 28.18 29.94
CA SER A 374 2.41 28.88 28.71
C SER A 374 1.81 28.28 27.42
N LEU A 375 1.54 26.97 27.40
CA LEU A 375 0.99 26.25 26.24
C LEU A 375 -0.52 26.04 26.32
N ALA A 376 -1.13 26.27 27.49
CA ALA A 376 -2.55 26.04 27.73
C ALA A 376 -3.45 26.88 26.80
N ASN A 377 -3.11 28.13 26.52
CA ASN A 377 -3.90 29.00 25.64
C ASN A 377 -3.83 28.56 24.17
N LEU A 378 -2.65 28.14 23.70
CA LEU A 378 -2.46 27.62 22.34
C LEU A 378 -3.17 26.27 22.17
N LEU A 379 -3.00 25.36 23.13
CA LEU A 379 -3.65 24.05 23.10
C LEU A 379 -5.17 24.16 23.20
N ASN A 380 -5.72 25.10 23.98
CA ASN A 380 -7.16 25.36 24.05
C ASN A 380 -7.72 26.09 22.81
N ALA A 381 -6.89 26.83 22.06
CA ALA A 381 -7.26 27.38 20.77
C ALA A 381 -7.28 26.29 19.69
N ILE A 382 -6.28 25.40 19.70
CA ILE A 382 -6.21 24.23 18.81
C ILE A 382 -7.34 23.24 19.10
N ALA A 383 -7.65 22.96 20.38
CA ALA A 383 -8.76 22.11 20.80
C ALA A 383 -10.12 22.64 20.32
N ARG A 384 -10.30 23.97 20.27
CA ARG A 384 -11.53 24.60 19.75
C ARG A 384 -11.65 24.56 18.23
N MET A 385 -10.55 24.33 17.51
CA MET A 385 -10.52 24.25 16.05
C MET A 385 -10.38 22.82 15.51
N GLN A 386 -10.39 21.77 16.35
CA GLN A 386 -10.20 20.40 15.86
C GLN A 386 -11.33 20.00 14.90
N PRO A 387 -11.03 19.80 13.60
CA PRO A 387 -12.04 19.37 12.65
C PRO A 387 -12.33 17.88 12.87
N ASP A 388 -13.59 17.51 12.63
CA ASP A 388 -13.97 16.10 12.47
C ASP A 388 -13.19 15.46 11.31
N LEU A 389 -12.94 14.15 11.38
CA LEU A 389 -12.14 13.39 10.42
C LEU A 389 -12.65 13.54 8.98
N VAL A 390 -13.97 13.51 8.79
CA VAL A 390 -14.60 13.73 7.48
C VAL A 390 -14.35 15.15 6.96
N THR A 391 -14.34 16.15 7.86
CA THR A 391 -14.05 17.55 7.49
C THR A 391 -12.57 17.73 7.14
N ALA A 392 -11.66 17.10 7.89
CA ALA A 392 -10.24 17.09 7.57
C ALA A 392 -9.97 16.44 6.20
N TRP A 393 -10.68 15.36 5.87
CA TRP A 393 -10.58 14.70 4.58
C TRP A 393 -11.13 15.55 3.43
N MET A 394 -12.25 16.26 3.64
CA MET A 394 -12.77 17.24 2.67
C MET A 394 -11.76 18.36 2.40
N ILE A 395 -11.17 18.94 3.45
CA ILE A 395 -10.16 20.00 3.34
C ILE A 395 -8.92 19.48 2.59
N SER A 396 -8.50 18.25 2.87
CA SER A 396 -7.40 17.59 2.15
C SER A 396 -7.65 17.52 0.64
N ASN A 397 -8.84 17.06 0.21
CA ASN A 397 -9.17 17.00 -1.22
C ASN A 397 -9.19 18.40 -1.87
N LEU A 398 -9.72 19.41 -1.18
CA LEU A 398 -9.69 20.80 -1.65
C LEU A 398 -8.28 21.37 -1.72
N ALA A 399 -7.43 21.05 -0.74
CA ALA A 399 -6.04 21.47 -0.72
C ALA A 399 -5.26 20.84 -1.89
N PHE A 400 -5.42 19.54 -2.15
CA PHE A 400 -4.83 18.89 -3.32
C PHE A 400 -5.29 19.55 -4.62
N ALA A 401 -6.60 19.81 -4.77
CA ALA A 401 -7.12 20.51 -5.94
C ALA A 401 -6.52 21.92 -6.08
N ALA A 402 -6.48 22.71 -5.01
CA ALA A 402 -5.94 24.07 -5.02
C ALA A 402 -4.47 24.10 -5.42
N ILE A 403 -3.66 23.13 -4.99
CA ILE A 403 -2.23 23.03 -5.33
C ILE A 403 -2.07 22.63 -6.80
N MET A 404 -2.79 21.60 -7.27
CA MET A 404 -2.62 21.04 -8.62
C MET A 404 -3.30 21.86 -9.73
N LEU A 405 -4.23 22.78 -9.40
CA LEU A 405 -4.76 23.75 -10.36
C LEU A 405 -3.67 24.65 -10.97
N TRP A 406 -2.58 24.89 -10.22
CA TRP A 406 -1.44 25.69 -10.70
C TRP A 406 -0.48 24.93 -11.61
N ALA A 407 -0.59 23.60 -11.71
CA ALA A 407 0.38 22.77 -12.44
C ALA A 407 0.63 23.23 -13.89
N PRO A 408 -0.38 23.61 -14.71
CA PRO A 408 -0.16 24.06 -16.09
C PRO A 408 0.59 25.41 -16.22
N VAL A 409 0.60 26.21 -15.15
CA VAL A 409 1.17 27.57 -15.15
C VAL A 409 2.64 27.58 -14.70
N VAL A 410 3.09 26.50 -14.04
CA VAL A 410 4.44 26.43 -13.49
C VAL A 410 5.49 26.31 -14.58
N ARG A 411 6.49 27.20 -14.51
CA ARG A 411 7.62 27.25 -15.45
C ARG A 411 8.99 27.25 -14.76
N SER A 412 9.06 26.84 -13.50
CA SER A 412 10.32 26.76 -12.75
C SER A 412 10.38 25.49 -11.92
N LEU A 413 11.57 24.89 -11.85
CA LEU A 413 11.89 23.72 -11.05
C LEU A 413 11.53 23.92 -9.57
N HIS A 414 11.85 25.07 -9.00
CA HIS A 414 11.58 25.38 -7.60
C HIS A 414 10.08 25.40 -7.30
N SER A 415 9.32 26.04 -8.18
CA SER A 415 7.85 26.10 -8.06
C SER A 415 7.20 24.73 -8.27
N ALA A 416 7.68 23.92 -9.23
CA ALA A 416 7.18 22.57 -9.44
C ALA A 416 7.45 21.68 -8.21
N THR A 417 8.67 21.76 -7.69
CA THR A 417 9.09 21.05 -6.48
C THR A 417 8.25 21.46 -5.27
N LEU A 418 7.97 22.76 -5.10
CA LEU A 418 7.12 23.26 -4.03
C LEU A 418 5.69 22.71 -4.12
N LEU A 419 5.08 22.68 -5.32
CA LEU A 419 3.74 22.12 -5.49
C LEU A 419 3.70 20.62 -5.18
N VAL A 420 4.69 19.84 -5.65
CA VAL A 420 4.81 18.41 -5.31
C VAL A 420 4.96 18.24 -3.80
N ALA A 421 5.82 19.02 -3.15
CA ALA A 421 6.05 18.97 -1.71
C ALA A 421 4.77 19.25 -0.90
N LEU A 422 4.02 20.29 -1.26
CA LEU A 422 2.79 20.68 -0.55
C LEU A 422 1.69 19.62 -0.66
N CYS A 423 1.66 18.82 -1.73
CA CYS A 423 0.75 17.67 -1.83
C CYS A 423 1.03 16.57 -0.78
N GLY A 424 2.15 16.63 -0.04
CA GLY A 424 2.45 15.69 1.03
C GLY A 424 1.44 15.71 2.17
N ILE A 425 0.83 16.87 2.47
CA ILE A 425 -0.19 17.02 3.52
C ILE A 425 -1.50 16.33 3.10
N PRO A 426 -2.10 16.66 1.93
CA PRO A 426 -3.28 15.94 1.44
C PRO A 426 -3.08 14.43 1.26
N TRP A 427 -1.88 14.00 0.84
CA TRP A 427 -1.56 12.59 0.69
C TRP A 427 -1.67 11.84 2.01
N SER A 428 -1.10 12.42 3.09
CA SER A 428 -1.15 11.81 4.42
C SER A 428 -2.58 11.58 4.91
N VAL A 429 -3.50 12.52 4.67
CA VAL A 429 -4.91 12.37 5.06
C VAL A 429 -5.59 11.31 4.19
N SER A 430 -5.29 11.29 2.89
CA SER A 430 -5.87 10.34 1.93
C SER A 430 -5.46 8.89 2.21
N CYS A 431 -4.27 8.66 2.78
CA CYS A 431 -3.83 7.32 3.19
C CYS A 431 -4.47 6.82 4.49
N TRP A 432 -5.08 7.70 5.29
CA TRP A 432 -5.56 7.37 6.64
C TRP A 432 -7.07 7.48 6.79
N ALA A 433 -7.65 8.61 6.41
CA ALA A 433 -9.07 8.92 6.64
C ALA A 433 -10.05 7.85 6.12
N PRO A 434 -9.88 7.30 4.90
CA PRO A 434 -10.84 6.33 4.36
C PRO A 434 -10.87 5.01 5.16
N PHE A 435 -9.69 4.53 5.56
CA PHE A 435 -9.56 3.30 6.35
C PHE A 435 -10.11 3.48 7.77
N ALA A 436 -9.87 4.64 8.37
CA ALA A 436 -10.40 4.97 9.69
C ALA A 436 -11.94 5.10 9.68
N GLU A 437 -12.50 5.74 8.65
CA GLU A 437 -13.95 5.90 8.49
C GLU A 437 -14.66 4.57 8.23
N ILE A 438 -14.09 3.70 7.38
CA ILE A 438 -14.63 2.36 7.18
C ILE A 438 -14.55 1.54 8.47
N GLY A 439 -13.42 1.59 9.18
CA GLY A 439 -13.29 0.92 10.48
C GLY A 439 -14.36 1.37 11.48
N ARG A 440 -14.66 2.67 11.53
CA ARG A 440 -15.71 3.25 12.39
C ARG A 440 -17.10 2.72 12.03
N GLU A 441 -17.47 2.71 10.75
CA GLU A 441 -18.79 2.22 10.34
C GLU A 441 -18.94 0.71 10.56
N ILE A 442 -17.86 -0.06 10.40
CA ILE A 442 -17.86 -1.50 10.68
C ILE A 442 -18.07 -1.77 12.17
N ASN A 443 -17.40 -1.00 13.04
CA ASN A 443 -17.62 -1.10 14.48
C ASN A 443 -19.07 -0.78 14.85
N LYS A 444 -19.65 0.30 14.29
CA LYS A 444 -21.07 0.66 14.51
C LYS A 444 -22.05 -0.43 14.10
N MET A 445 -21.79 -1.09 12.96
CA MET A 445 -22.61 -2.22 12.50
C MET A 445 -22.45 -3.45 13.40
N GLY A 446 -21.24 -3.68 13.94
CA GLY A 446 -20.99 -4.74 14.92
C GLY A 446 -21.66 -4.51 16.28
N THR A 447 -22.01 -3.26 16.62
CA THR A 447 -22.70 -2.87 17.87
C THR A 447 -24.19 -2.56 17.69
N GLY A 448 -24.86 -3.08 16.65
CA GLY A 448 -26.26 -2.76 16.37
C GLY A 448 -27.26 -3.05 17.52
N PRO A 449 -28.45 -2.41 17.56
CA PRO A 449 -29.35 -2.32 18.74
C PRO A 449 -30.12 -3.59 19.16
N HIS A 450 -29.67 -4.79 18.79
CA HIS A 450 -30.38 -6.04 19.10
C HIS A 450 -29.63 -6.93 20.10
N VAL A 451 -29.34 -6.40 21.30
CA VAL A 451 -29.25 -7.18 22.55
C VAL A 451 -29.71 -6.31 23.72
N LEU A 452 -30.96 -5.85 23.70
CA LEU A 452 -31.71 -5.70 24.96
C LEU A 452 -32.27 -7.09 25.32
N VAL A 453 -31.37 -8.03 25.63
CA VAL A 453 -31.78 -9.23 26.35
C VAL A 453 -31.97 -8.80 27.80
N HIS A 454 -33.23 -8.62 28.18
CA HIS A 454 -33.66 -8.78 29.56
C HIS A 454 -33.22 -10.18 30.01
N GLY A 455 -32.11 -10.27 30.73
CA GLY A 455 -31.54 -11.54 31.17
C GLY A 455 -30.03 -11.45 31.22
N SER A 456 -29.51 -11.35 32.43
CA SER A 456 -28.10 -11.52 32.80
C SER A 456 -27.33 -12.52 31.92
N ASN A 457 -26.38 -12.01 31.12
CA ASN A 457 -25.04 -12.58 30.89
C ASN A 457 -24.34 -11.80 29.77
N VAL A 458 -23.77 -10.66 30.13
CA VAL A 458 -22.70 -10.02 29.36
C VAL A 458 -21.41 -10.80 29.65
N PRO A 459 -20.60 -11.23 28.66
CA PRO A 459 -19.23 -11.69 28.93
C PRO A 459 -18.35 -10.46 29.21
N GLY A 460 -18.59 -9.85 30.36
CA GLY A 460 -17.75 -8.83 30.95
C GLY A 460 -16.55 -9.50 31.60
N TYR A 461 -15.36 -8.99 31.28
CA TYR A 461 -14.13 -9.27 32.01
C TYR A 461 -14.36 -9.03 33.51
N MET A 462 -14.45 -10.08 34.32
CA MET A 462 -14.37 -9.97 35.78
C MET A 462 -12.88 -9.94 36.16
N PRO A 463 -12.37 -8.84 36.76
CA PRO A 463 -11.12 -8.93 37.48
C PRO A 463 -11.40 -9.78 38.72
N VAL A 464 -10.80 -10.96 38.83
CA VAL A 464 -10.79 -11.71 40.08
C VAL A 464 -9.96 -10.89 41.06
N ARG A 465 -10.64 -10.02 41.81
CA ARG A 465 -10.11 -9.45 43.05
C ARG A 465 -10.11 -10.59 44.06
N ALA A 466 -8.91 -11.00 44.48
CA ALA A 466 -8.73 -11.81 45.67
C ALA A 466 -9.18 -10.97 46.88
N SER A 467 -10.41 -11.19 47.33
CA SER A 467 -10.84 -10.85 48.68
C SER A 467 -10.39 -11.99 49.60
N LEU A 468 -9.32 -11.72 50.33
CA LEU A 468 -9.05 -12.36 51.62
C LEU A 468 -10.14 -11.87 52.56
N ASP A 469 -10.93 -12.77 53.13
CA ASP A 469 -11.48 -12.63 54.47
C ASP A 469 -11.93 -14.00 55.00
N ASP A 470 -11.58 -14.20 56.25
CA ASP A 470 -11.60 -15.42 57.04
C ASP A 470 -12.97 -16.09 57.17
N ALA A 471 -12.97 -17.43 57.14
CA ALA A 471 -13.86 -18.24 57.96
C ALA A 471 -13.18 -19.59 58.24
N GLU A 472 -12.82 -19.78 59.50
CA GLU A 472 -12.41 -21.03 60.13
C GLU A 472 -13.41 -22.16 59.86
N LEU A 473 -12.89 -23.39 59.68
CA LEU A 473 -13.29 -24.62 60.40
C LEU A 473 -12.53 -25.84 59.82
N ASP A 474 -11.66 -26.41 60.66
CA ASP A 474 -11.35 -27.84 60.92
C ASP A 474 -11.80 -28.92 59.92
N ASP A 475 -11.14 -30.05 59.71
CA ASP A 475 -9.81 -30.63 60.00
C ASP A 475 -9.87 -32.06 59.38
N LEU A 476 -8.72 -32.69 59.05
CA LEU A 476 -8.53 -34.13 58.72
C LEU A 476 -9.02 -34.61 57.32
N ASP A 477 -8.30 -35.36 56.47
CA ASP A 477 -7.10 -36.17 56.61
C ASP A 477 -6.34 -36.21 55.26
N ALA A 478 -5.02 -36.32 55.37
CA ALA A 478 -4.09 -36.47 54.26
C ALA A 478 -3.68 -37.94 54.10
N GLU A 479 -3.94 -38.54 52.93
CA GLU A 479 -3.18 -39.71 52.46
C GLU A 479 -2.79 -39.56 50.98
N GLU A 480 -1.48 -39.35 50.83
CA GLU A 480 -0.59 -40.06 49.91
C GLU A 480 -0.74 -39.87 48.39
N SER A 481 -0.20 -38.74 47.96
CA SER A 481 0.45 -38.51 46.68
C SER A 481 1.59 -39.52 46.43
N GLN A 482 1.43 -40.45 45.49
CA GLN A 482 2.51 -40.95 44.61
C GLN A 482 1.96 -41.83 43.46
N ARG A 483 1.68 -41.21 42.29
CA ARG A 483 1.91 -41.74 40.92
C ARG A 483 1.10 -40.97 39.86
N SER A 484 1.73 -40.00 39.21
CA SER A 484 1.74 -39.90 37.73
C SER A 484 2.47 -38.63 37.33
N GLY A 485 3.71 -38.81 36.89
CA GLY A 485 4.44 -37.80 36.15
C GLY A 485 3.93 -37.70 34.70
N ARG A 486 4.12 -36.50 34.14
CA ARG A 486 4.15 -36.16 32.71
C ARG A 486 2.91 -36.51 31.88
N LEU A 487 2.08 -35.49 31.66
CA LEU A 487 1.49 -35.22 30.34
C LEU A 487 1.31 -33.70 30.20
N VAL A 488 2.22 -33.09 29.45
CA VAL A 488 2.06 -31.74 28.90
C VAL A 488 0.90 -31.83 27.91
N SER A 489 -0.26 -31.30 28.28
CA SER A 489 -1.41 -31.26 27.39
C SER A 489 -1.21 -30.15 26.36
N GLU A 490 -0.94 -30.56 25.11
CA GLU A 490 -1.07 -29.71 23.92
C GLU A 490 -2.49 -29.13 23.87
N GLY A 491 -2.60 -27.83 24.13
CA GLY A 491 -3.86 -27.10 24.03
C GLY A 491 -4.31 -26.94 22.57
N VAL A 492 -5.03 -27.92 22.04
CA VAL A 492 -5.81 -27.79 20.80
C VAL A 492 -7.02 -26.92 21.12
N LEU A 493 -6.94 -25.64 20.77
CA LEU A 493 -8.05 -24.70 20.94
C LEU A 493 -9.06 -24.92 19.80
N ARG A 494 -10.14 -25.65 20.10
CA ARG A 494 -11.25 -25.89 19.18
C ARG A 494 -12.22 -24.71 19.23
N LEU A 495 -12.37 -23.98 18.12
CA LEU A 495 -13.47 -23.05 17.92
C LEU A 495 -14.69 -23.85 17.47
N ASN A 496 -15.59 -24.16 18.41
CA ASN A 496 -16.94 -24.65 18.07
C ASN A 496 -17.79 -23.42 17.72
N HIS A 497 -18.18 -23.25 16.46
CA HIS A 497 -19.33 -22.44 16.10
C HIS A 497 -20.59 -23.31 16.26
N PRO A 498 -21.58 -22.94 17.07
CA PRO A 498 -22.92 -23.50 16.95
C PRO A 498 -23.49 -23.08 15.60
N ALA A 499 -23.98 -24.06 14.83
CA ALA A 499 -24.75 -23.80 13.62
C ALA A 499 -26.15 -23.36 14.04
N GLU A 500 -26.40 -22.05 14.05
CA GLU A 500 -27.74 -21.48 14.00
C GLU A 500 -27.79 -20.48 12.84
N ASP A 501 -28.85 -20.61 12.03
CA ASP A 501 -29.06 -20.03 10.70
C ASP A 501 -29.28 -18.50 10.65
N ASP A 502 -28.54 -17.71 11.43
CA ASP A 502 -28.50 -16.25 11.29
C ASP A 502 -27.04 -15.77 11.05
N GLU A 503 -26.80 -15.18 9.87
CA GLU A 503 -25.52 -14.65 9.38
C GLU A 503 -24.93 -13.53 10.27
N SER A 504 -24.45 -13.85 11.47
CA SER A 504 -23.59 -12.96 12.26
C SER A 504 -22.12 -13.25 11.92
N SER A 505 -21.67 -12.78 10.75
CA SER A 505 -20.25 -12.82 10.39
C SER A 505 -19.42 -12.16 11.49
N SER A 506 -18.31 -12.78 11.90
CA SER A 506 -17.42 -12.17 12.89
C SER A 506 -16.99 -10.77 12.40
N THR A 507 -16.84 -9.82 13.31
CA THR A 507 -16.41 -8.44 12.97
C THR A 507 -15.13 -8.41 12.12
N GLY A 508 -14.26 -9.42 12.25
CA GLY A 508 -13.07 -9.61 11.42
C GLY A 508 -13.36 -9.99 9.97
N GLU A 509 -14.32 -10.89 9.71
CA GLU A 509 -14.72 -11.26 8.34
C GLU A 509 -15.42 -10.11 7.63
N LEU A 510 -16.29 -9.39 8.35
CA LEU A 510 -16.95 -8.19 7.85
C LEU A 510 -15.93 -7.09 7.52
N SER A 511 -14.90 -6.92 8.36
CA SER A 511 -13.78 -6.01 8.13
C SER A 511 -13.02 -6.33 6.84
N GLY A 512 -12.65 -7.59 6.64
CA GLY A 512 -11.95 -8.03 5.43
C GLY A 512 -12.73 -7.76 4.13
N VAL A 513 -14.05 -7.99 4.16
CA VAL A 513 -14.91 -7.75 2.99
C VAL A 513 -14.98 -6.27 2.62
N TYR A 514 -15.25 -5.38 3.59
CA TYR A 514 -15.37 -3.95 3.31
C TYR A 514 -14.03 -3.30 2.96
N LEU A 515 -12.93 -3.77 3.55
CA LEU A 515 -11.58 -3.38 3.12
C LEU A 515 -11.29 -3.83 1.69
N GLY A 516 -11.73 -5.03 1.30
CA GLY A 516 -11.67 -5.50 -0.08
C GLY A 516 -12.47 -4.60 -1.04
N VAL A 517 -13.67 -4.18 -0.65
CA VAL A 517 -14.49 -3.25 -1.45
C VAL A 517 -13.82 -1.88 -1.57
N LEU A 518 -13.25 -1.34 -0.49
CA LEU A 518 -12.49 -0.08 -0.53
C LEU A 518 -11.31 -0.16 -1.51
N ASN A 519 -10.63 -1.31 -1.57
CA ASN A 519 -9.57 -1.53 -2.54
C ASN A 519 -10.09 -1.46 -3.97
N VAL A 520 -11.25 -2.05 -4.28
CA VAL A 520 -11.88 -1.93 -5.61
C VAL A 520 -12.16 -0.46 -5.97
N TYR A 521 -12.67 0.33 -5.02
CA TYR A 521 -12.91 1.76 -5.21
C TYR A 521 -11.62 2.62 -5.22
N THR A 522 -10.49 2.03 -4.85
CA THR A 522 -9.16 2.62 -4.99
C THR A 522 -8.51 2.27 -6.33
N THR A 523 -8.76 1.07 -6.88
CA THR A 523 -8.15 0.60 -8.12
C THR A 523 -8.94 0.98 -9.37
N LEU A 524 -10.28 0.92 -9.36
CA LEU A 524 -11.12 1.31 -10.50
C LEU A 524 -10.84 2.72 -11.04
N PRO A 525 -10.67 3.76 -10.20
CA PRO A 525 -10.39 5.10 -10.69
C PRO A 525 -9.01 5.24 -11.35
N GLN A 526 -8.06 4.37 -11.04
CA GLN A 526 -6.74 4.40 -11.66
C GLN A 526 -6.82 3.99 -13.14
N PHE A 527 -7.71 3.06 -13.51
CA PHE A 527 -8.00 2.77 -14.92
C PHE A 527 -8.55 4.01 -15.64
N VAL A 528 -9.44 4.75 -14.98
CA VAL A 528 -9.99 6.01 -15.51
C VAL A 528 -8.87 7.05 -15.66
N GLY A 529 -8.04 7.26 -14.64
CA GLY A 529 -6.90 8.17 -14.68
C GLY A 529 -5.87 7.80 -15.76
N THR A 530 -5.65 6.50 -15.97
CA THR A 530 -4.80 5.99 -17.05
C THR A 530 -5.38 6.31 -18.42
N PHE A 531 -6.67 6.04 -18.62
CA PHE A 531 -7.36 6.31 -19.88
C PHE A 531 -7.42 7.81 -20.20
N VAL A 532 -7.68 8.66 -19.19
CA VAL A 532 -7.60 10.12 -19.30
C VAL A 532 -6.19 10.55 -19.71
N SER A 533 -5.16 10.02 -19.05
CA SER A 533 -3.76 10.34 -19.39
C SER A 533 -3.43 9.92 -20.82
N TRP A 534 -3.89 8.74 -21.26
CA TRP A 534 -3.71 8.25 -22.62
C TRP A 534 -4.33 9.18 -23.66
N ILE A 535 -5.56 9.68 -23.42
CA ILE A 535 -6.22 10.65 -24.29
C ILE A 535 -5.42 11.95 -24.34
N VAL A 536 -5.07 12.52 -23.19
CA VAL A 536 -4.35 13.79 -23.10
C VAL A 536 -3.00 13.72 -23.81
N PHE A 537 -2.22 12.66 -23.56
CA PHE A 537 -0.93 12.47 -24.23
C PHE A 537 -1.08 12.26 -25.74
N SER A 538 -2.13 11.56 -26.18
CA SER A 538 -2.36 11.33 -27.62
C SER A 538 -2.78 12.60 -28.37
N LEU A 539 -3.47 13.54 -27.69
CA LEU A 539 -3.92 14.80 -28.27
C LEU A 539 -2.84 15.89 -28.25
N LEU A 540 -2.11 16.02 -27.13
CA LEU A 540 -1.14 17.11 -26.94
C LEU A 540 0.26 16.77 -27.43
N GLU A 541 0.60 15.47 -27.50
CA GLU A 541 1.91 15.00 -27.96
C GLU A 541 1.75 13.79 -28.90
N PRO A 542 1.07 13.95 -30.06
CA PRO A 542 0.95 12.89 -31.05
C PRO A 542 2.35 12.56 -31.56
N GLY A 543 2.85 11.39 -31.16
CA GLY A 543 4.28 11.07 -31.17
C GLY A 543 5.03 11.41 -32.47
N LYS A 544 5.82 12.48 -32.39
CA LYS A 544 7.16 12.70 -32.96
C LYS A 544 7.61 14.11 -32.53
N PRO A 545 8.78 14.30 -31.89
CA PRO A 545 9.38 15.62 -31.83
C PRO A 545 9.79 16.01 -33.26
N THR A 546 8.96 16.78 -33.94
CA THR A 546 9.33 17.49 -35.16
C THR A 546 10.21 18.67 -34.74
N GLY A 547 11.50 18.39 -34.57
CA GLY A 547 12.54 19.40 -34.46
C GLY A 547 13.73 18.92 -35.27
N GLU A 548 13.95 19.54 -36.42
CA GLU A 548 15.23 19.48 -37.12
C GLU A 548 16.29 20.11 -36.21
N GLY A 549 17.09 19.27 -35.56
CA GLY A 549 18.18 19.66 -34.68
C GLY A 549 19.18 18.51 -34.62
N SER A 550 20.44 18.85 -34.83
CA SER A 550 21.59 17.99 -35.10
C SER A 550 21.68 16.70 -34.28
N GLU A 551 22.28 15.68 -34.91
CA GLU A 551 22.63 14.37 -34.34
C GLU A 551 23.32 14.46 -32.97
N ALA A 552 23.02 13.49 -32.09
CA ALA A 552 23.66 13.16 -30.79
C ALA A 552 23.06 13.69 -29.47
N ASP A 553 21.77 14.06 -29.38
CA ASP A 553 21.19 14.50 -28.11
C ASP A 553 20.51 13.34 -27.31
N HIS A 554 21.14 12.90 -26.21
CA HIS A 554 20.62 11.86 -25.29
C HIS A 554 19.30 12.25 -24.58
N SER A 555 18.86 13.50 -24.74
CA SER A 555 17.62 14.06 -24.17
C SER A 555 16.42 14.07 -25.13
N ARG A 556 16.57 13.61 -26.38
CA ARG A 556 15.58 13.71 -27.48
C ARG A 556 14.18 13.11 -27.19
N TRP A 557 14.05 12.28 -26.17
CA TRP A 557 12.76 11.71 -25.73
C TRP A 557 11.94 12.65 -24.83
N LEU A 558 12.52 13.77 -24.38
CA LEU A 558 11.85 14.82 -23.61
C LEU A 558 11.23 15.86 -24.55
N ASN A 559 10.00 16.29 -24.26
CA ASN A 559 9.39 17.40 -25.00
C ASN A 559 9.94 18.73 -24.46
N ALA A 560 11.07 19.17 -25.03
CA ALA A 560 11.72 20.43 -24.65
C ALA A 560 11.06 21.69 -25.27
N ASN A 561 9.94 21.55 -26.00
CA ASN A 561 9.31 22.68 -26.66
C ASN A 561 8.70 23.65 -25.63
N LYS A 562 9.28 24.85 -25.52
CA LYS A 562 8.87 25.91 -24.58
C LYS A 562 7.44 26.40 -24.80
N ASP A 563 6.89 26.29 -26.02
CA ASP A 563 5.61 26.88 -26.40
C ASP A 563 4.41 25.90 -26.37
N ALA A 564 4.65 24.58 -26.38
CA ALA A 564 3.58 23.56 -26.40
C ALA A 564 3.08 23.21 -24.99
N PRO A 565 1.78 23.12 -24.67
CA PRO A 565 1.34 22.83 -23.29
C PRO A 565 1.94 21.52 -22.74
N ASN A 566 2.45 21.53 -21.50
CA ASN A 566 2.97 20.31 -20.87
C ASN A 566 1.82 19.33 -20.62
N ALA A 567 1.81 18.21 -21.35
CA ALA A 567 0.71 17.26 -21.30
C ALA A 567 0.55 16.61 -19.92
N ILE A 568 1.66 16.41 -19.18
CA ILE A 568 1.61 15.88 -17.80
C ILE A 568 0.92 16.90 -16.88
N ALA A 569 1.23 18.18 -17.02
CA ALA A 569 0.60 19.24 -16.23
C ALA A 569 -0.92 19.32 -16.46
N VAL A 570 -1.38 19.07 -17.70
CA VAL A 570 -2.81 18.98 -18.03
C VAL A 570 -3.48 17.77 -17.36
N CYS A 571 -2.81 16.61 -17.31
CA CYS A 571 -3.31 15.46 -16.55
C CYS A 571 -3.46 15.76 -15.06
N LEU A 572 -2.49 16.46 -14.46
CA LEU A 572 -2.53 16.88 -13.05
C LEU A 572 -3.68 17.86 -12.80
N PHE A 573 -3.93 18.79 -13.73
CA PHE A 573 -5.05 19.72 -13.67
C PHE A 573 -6.42 19.00 -13.74
N ILE A 574 -6.59 18.03 -14.65
CA ILE A 574 -7.81 17.23 -14.70
C ILE A 574 -8.00 16.46 -13.38
N GLY A 575 -6.91 15.93 -12.82
CA GLY A 575 -6.90 15.33 -11.50
C GLY A 575 -7.38 16.28 -10.39
N ALA A 576 -6.99 17.56 -10.44
CA ALA A 576 -7.46 18.59 -9.52
C ALA A 576 -8.99 18.79 -9.61
N CYS A 577 -9.55 18.82 -10.83
CA CYS A 577 -11.00 18.91 -11.04
C CYS A 577 -11.72 17.70 -10.44
N CYS A 578 -11.19 16.48 -10.59
CA CYS A 578 -11.75 15.28 -9.97
C CYS A 578 -11.69 15.32 -8.44
N ALA A 579 -10.62 15.89 -7.86
CA ALA A 579 -10.50 16.04 -6.42
C ALA A 579 -11.56 17.01 -5.83
N ILE A 580 -12.00 18.03 -6.58
CA ILE A 580 -13.13 18.89 -6.19
C ILE A 580 -14.42 18.06 -6.07
N VAL A 581 -14.65 17.14 -7.01
CA VAL A 581 -15.79 16.20 -6.94
C VAL A 581 -15.66 15.28 -5.73
N GLY A 582 -14.44 14.80 -5.42
CA GLY A 582 -14.14 14.04 -4.20
C GLY A 582 -14.43 14.82 -2.92
N ALA A 583 -14.12 16.12 -2.88
CA ALA A 583 -14.45 16.99 -1.76
C ALA A 583 -15.96 17.15 -1.56
N GLU A 584 -16.74 17.34 -2.64
CA GLU A 584 -18.19 17.40 -2.57
C GLU A 584 -18.80 16.05 -2.15
N ALA A 585 -18.25 14.93 -2.61
CA ALA A 585 -18.65 13.59 -2.14
C ALA A 585 -18.41 13.43 -0.62
N THR A 586 -17.26 13.92 -0.12
CA THR A 586 -16.92 13.91 1.31
C THR A 586 -17.86 14.83 2.11
N ARG A 587 -18.22 15.99 1.56
CA ARG A 587 -19.20 16.91 2.16
C ARG A 587 -20.57 16.26 2.29
N ARG A 588 -21.02 15.51 1.27
CA ARG A 588 -22.28 14.76 1.30
C ARG A 588 -22.23 13.65 2.36
N LEU A 589 -21.12 12.94 2.47
CA LEU A 589 -20.91 11.96 3.55
C LEU A 589 -21.08 12.60 4.93
N ARG A 590 -20.52 13.79 5.16
CA ARG A 590 -20.68 14.52 6.42
C ARG A 590 -22.15 14.82 6.75
N LYS A 591 -22.99 15.11 5.76
CA LYS A 591 -24.43 15.36 5.96
C LYS A 591 -25.22 14.08 6.28
N MET A 592 -24.67 12.91 5.99
CA MET A 592 -25.28 11.62 6.31
C MET A 592 -24.90 11.11 7.70
N GLY A 593 -23.87 11.70 8.33
CA GLY A 593 -23.42 11.46 9.71
C GLY A 593 -24.35 12.13 10.69
#